data_AF-A0A0M0T924-F1
#
_entry.id   AF-A0A0M0T924-F1
#
_cell.length_a   1.000
_cell.length_b   1.000
_cell.length_c   1.000
_cell.angle_alpha   90.00
_cell.angle_beta   90.00
_cell.angle_gamma   90.00
#
_symmetry.space_group_name_H-M   'P 1'
#
loop_
_entity.id
_entity.type
_entity.pdbx_description
1 polymer ?
#
loop_
_entity_poly.entity_id
_entity_poly.type
_entity_poly.pdbx_seq_one_letter_code
_entity_poly.pdbx_strand_id
1 'polypeptide(L)'
;MSKHTDKRTNLIASIDEAWDNGELGRSEAHVKVSDDITDELINEALDLQPISIRLNKSLIEDLKMIADLNGLGYQPLIRQVLNRFANSEKKRILIEAHNKAMKSEKGKSANKRHRAA
;
A
#
# COMPACT_ATOMS: atom_id res chain seq x y z
N MET A 1 4.05 45.02 51.63
CA MET A 1 3.60 45.20 50.24
C MET A 1 3.82 43.89 49.49
N SER A 2 2.97 42.88 49.71
CA SER A 2 3.11 41.57 49.08
C SER A 2 2.00 41.40 48.05
N LYS A 3 2.33 41.50 46.76
CA LYS A 3 1.41 41.18 45.67
C LYS A 3 1.58 39.69 45.38
N HIS A 4 0.72 38.85 45.95
CA HIS A 4 0.51 37.50 45.45
C HIS A 4 -0.20 37.62 44.10
N THR A 5 0.55 37.48 43.02
CA THR A 5 0.00 37.34 41.67
C THR A 5 -0.57 35.94 41.54
N ASP A 6 -1.90 35.87 41.48
CA ASP A 6 -2.73 34.69 41.27
C ASP A 6 -2.33 33.98 39.96
N LYS A 7 -1.58 32.88 40.06
CA LYS A 7 -1.26 32.00 38.93
C LYS A 7 -2.46 31.09 38.64
N ARG A 8 -3.57 31.66 38.18
CA ARG A 8 -4.59 30.88 37.47
C ARG A 8 -4.14 30.76 36.03
N THR A 9 -3.29 29.77 35.78
CA THR A 9 -3.09 29.21 34.45
C THR A 9 -4.47 28.98 33.83
N ASN A 10 -4.69 29.55 32.64
CA ASN A 10 -5.91 29.38 31.85
C ASN A 10 -6.17 27.87 31.68
N LEU A 11 -7.08 27.31 32.48
CA LEU A 11 -7.43 25.89 32.45
C LEU A 11 -8.47 25.72 31.33
N ILE A 12 -8.15 24.90 30.33
CA ILE A 12 -9.11 24.53 29.27
C ILE A 12 -10.20 23.68 29.90
N ALA A 13 -11.47 24.00 29.63
CA ALA A 13 -12.60 23.23 30.14
C ALA A 13 -12.61 21.84 29.49
N SER A 14 -12.74 20.77 30.29
CA SER A 14 -12.84 19.38 29.81
C SER A 14 -14.24 19.10 29.26
N ILE A 15 -14.61 19.78 28.17
CA ILE A 15 -15.86 19.59 27.42
C ILE A 15 -15.59 18.83 26.11
N ASP A 16 -16.60 18.15 25.57
CA ASP A 16 -16.46 17.35 24.35
C ASP A 16 -16.04 18.22 23.15
N GLU A 17 -16.57 19.44 23.05
CA GLU A 17 -16.25 20.38 21.98
C GLU A 17 -14.76 20.78 21.97
N ALA A 18 -14.10 20.79 23.15
CA ALA A 18 -12.68 21.09 23.28
C ALA A 18 -11.78 19.94 22.83
N TRP A 19 -12.29 18.70 22.80
CA TRP A 19 -11.62 17.57 22.16
C TRP A 19 -11.82 17.59 20.64
N ASP A 20 -13.05 17.86 20.17
CA ASP A 20 -13.40 17.87 18.75
C ASP A 20 -12.72 19.00 17.98
N ASN A 21 -12.65 20.19 18.57
CA ASN A 21 -11.95 21.33 17.98
C ASN A 21 -10.41 21.19 18.08
N GLY A 22 -9.91 20.23 18.87
CA GLY A 22 -8.50 19.95 19.08
C GLY A 22 -7.77 20.90 20.04
N GLU A 23 -8.50 21.68 20.84
CA GLU A 23 -7.94 22.51 21.92
C GLU A 23 -7.32 21.63 23.02
N LEU A 24 -7.89 20.44 23.23
CA LEU A 24 -7.32 19.35 24.03
C LEU A 24 -6.64 18.30 23.14
N GLY A 25 -5.56 17.71 23.64
CA GLY A 25 -4.87 16.58 23.00
C GLY A 25 -3.95 16.89 21.82
N ARG A 26 -4.02 18.08 21.20
CA ARG A 26 -3.14 18.47 20.08
C ARG A 26 -1.95 19.37 20.45
N SER A 27 -1.75 19.63 21.75
CA SER A 27 -0.62 20.42 22.22
C SER A 27 0.69 19.66 22.02
N GLU A 28 1.67 20.29 21.35
CA GLU A 28 3.02 19.72 21.16
C GLU A 28 3.70 19.38 22.49
N ALA A 29 3.40 20.12 23.56
CA ALA A 29 3.94 19.87 24.91
C ALA A 29 3.48 18.53 25.51
N HIS A 30 2.45 17.90 24.94
CA HIS A 30 1.88 16.63 25.39
C HIS A 30 2.00 15.52 24.34
N VAL A 31 2.68 15.79 23.22
CA VAL A 31 2.95 14.80 22.17
C VAL A 31 4.28 14.10 22.43
N LYS A 32 4.34 12.79 22.20
CA LYS A 32 5.58 12.01 22.17
C LYS A 32 5.48 10.98 21.04
N VAL A 33 6.55 10.82 20.26
CA VAL A 33 6.67 9.70 19.31
C VAL A 33 6.65 8.39 20.12
N SER A 34 5.85 7.42 19.69
CA SER A 34 5.82 6.10 20.30
C SER A 34 7.12 5.38 19.96
N ASP A 35 7.79 4.86 20.98
CA ASP A 35 8.97 4.00 20.81
C ASP A 35 8.56 2.55 20.48
N ASP A 36 7.29 2.19 20.72
CA ASP A 36 6.76 0.83 20.64
C ASP A 36 6.20 0.48 19.25
N ILE A 37 5.82 1.49 18.45
CA ILE A 37 5.29 1.30 17.11
C ILE A 37 6.35 1.75 16.12
N THR A 38 7.04 0.78 15.53
CA THR A 38 8.05 1.03 14.50
C THR A 38 7.46 0.85 13.10
N ASP A 39 8.13 1.43 12.10
CA ASP A 39 7.75 1.26 10.69
C ASP A 39 7.79 -0.22 10.28
N GLU A 40 8.67 -1.04 10.86
CA GLU A 40 8.73 -2.48 10.62
C GLU A 40 7.46 -3.18 11.09
N LEU A 41 6.94 -2.85 12.29
CA LEU A 41 5.70 -3.43 12.81
C LEU A 41 4.50 -3.05 11.95
N ILE A 42 4.45 -1.81 11.45
CA ILE A 42 3.41 -1.36 10.53
C ILE A 42 3.50 -2.12 9.21
N ASN A 43 4.71 -2.25 8.66
CA ASN A 43 4.94 -2.97 7.42
C ASN A 43 4.58 -4.45 7.55
N GLU A 44 4.96 -5.11 8.65
CA GLU A 44 4.61 -6.51 8.92
C GLU A 44 3.09 -6.70 9.05
N ALA A 45 2.42 -5.84 9.83
CA ALA A 45 0.97 -5.89 10.00
C ALA A 45 0.19 -5.72 8.68
N LEU A 46 0.77 -4.99 7.72
CA LEU A 46 0.20 -4.73 6.39
C LEU A 46 0.76 -5.65 5.30
N ASP A 47 1.60 -6.63 5.63
CA ASP A 47 2.32 -7.50 4.68
C ASP A 47 3.04 -6.71 3.57
N LEU A 48 3.72 -5.64 3.99
CA LEU A 48 4.48 -4.74 3.13
C LEU A 48 5.97 -4.98 3.29
N GLN A 49 6.65 -5.11 2.16
CA GLN A 49 8.11 -5.10 2.12
C GLN A 49 8.59 -3.84 1.41
N PRO A 50 9.40 -2.99 2.05
CA PRO A 50 10.04 -1.87 1.38
C PRO A 50 11.06 -2.41 0.37
N ILE A 51 10.97 -1.92 -0.87
CA ILE A 51 11.90 -2.28 -1.94
C ILE A 51 12.55 -1.01 -2.50
N SER A 52 13.82 -1.13 -2.89
CA SER A 52 14.52 -0.08 -3.62
C SER A 52 14.62 -0.46 -5.09
N ILE A 53 13.97 0.31 -5.96
CA ILE A 53 13.97 0.10 -7.41
C ILE A 53 14.49 1.36 -8.11
N ARG A 54 15.26 1.17 -9.18
CA ARG A 54 15.70 2.27 -10.05
C ARG A 54 14.80 2.34 -11.28
N LEU A 55 14.22 3.51 -11.53
CA LEU A 55 13.36 3.78 -12.68
C LEU A 55 13.88 5.02 -13.43
N ASN A 56 13.54 5.11 -14.72
CA ASN A 56 13.83 6.28 -15.52
C ASN A 56 13.10 7.51 -14.96
N LYS A 57 13.76 8.67 -14.95
CA LYS A 57 13.16 9.90 -14.41
C LYS A 57 11.87 10.28 -15.12
N SER A 58 11.84 10.20 -16.46
CA SER A 58 10.64 10.49 -17.25
C SER A 58 9.46 9.60 -16.83
N LEU A 59 9.71 8.30 -16.66
CA LEU A 59 8.69 7.34 -16.23
C LEU A 59 8.13 7.67 -14.84
N ILE A 60 8.98 8.11 -13.91
CA ILE A 60 8.53 8.51 -12.57
C ILE A 60 7.57 9.71 -12.67
N GLU A 61 7.92 10.71 -13.47
CA GLU A 61 7.08 11.91 -13.65
C GLU A 61 5.76 11.59 -14.36
N ASP A 62 5.80 10.75 -15.40
CA ASP A 62 4.59 10.27 -16.08
C ASP A 62 3.65 9.57 -15.09
N LEU A 63 4.20 8.70 -14.24
CA LEU A 63 3.41 7.95 -13.26
C LEU A 63 2.85 8.85 -12.15
N LYS A 64 3.59 9.88 -11.71
CA LYS A 64 3.04 10.88 -10.78
C LYS A 64 1.89 11.66 -11.41
N MET A 65 2.07 12.15 -12.64
CA MET A 65 1.01 12.87 -13.35
C MET A 65 -0.24 12.01 -13.51
N ILE A 66 -0.09 10.74 -13.88
CA ILE A 66 -1.22 9.80 -13.97
C ILE A 66 -1.87 9.62 -12.59
N ALA A 67 -1.08 9.50 -11.52
CA ALA A 67 -1.62 9.35 -10.17
C ALA A 67 -2.47 10.56 -9.77
N ASP A 68 -1.96 11.77 -9.98
CA ASP A 68 -2.64 13.02 -9.69
C ASP A 68 -3.97 13.14 -10.46
N LEU A 69 -3.96 12.82 -11.76
CA LEU A 69 -5.17 12.82 -12.60
C LEU A 69 -6.24 11.82 -12.13
N ASN A 70 -5.83 10.74 -11.45
CA ASN A 70 -6.74 9.73 -10.89
C ASN A 70 -7.07 9.97 -9.41
N GLY A 71 -6.59 11.06 -8.80
CA GLY A 71 -6.77 11.34 -7.38
C GLY A 71 -6.07 10.33 -6.46
N LEU A 72 -4.98 9.72 -6.93
CA LEU A 72 -4.19 8.73 -6.21
C LEU A 72 -2.79 9.25 -5.94
N GLY A 73 -2.17 8.77 -4.86
CA GLY A 73 -0.73 8.96 -4.67
C GLY A 73 0.11 8.10 -5.63
N TYR A 74 1.34 8.51 -5.89
CA TYR A 74 2.31 7.76 -6.69
C TYR A 74 2.49 6.32 -6.17
N GLN A 75 2.76 6.14 -4.87
CA GLN A 75 2.97 4.83 -4.27
C GLN A 75 1.75 3.89 -4.43
N PRO A 76 0.51 4.30 -4.12
CA PRO A 76 -0.69 3.53 -4.43
C PRO A 76 -0.80 3.13 -5.91
N LEU A 77 -0.55 4.06 -6.84
CA LEU A 77 -0.63 3.78 -8.27
C LEU A 77 0.40 2.71 -8.68
N ILE A 78 1.66 2.87 -8.28
CA ILE A 78 2.74 1.91 -8.60
C ILE A 78 2.38 0.52 -8.09
N ARG A 79 1.88 0.42 -6.85
CA ARG A 79 1.46 -0.86 -6.27
C ARG A 79 0.31 -1.49 -7.08
N GLN A 80 -0.64 -0.70 -7.58
CA GLN A 80 -1.69 -1.21 -8.46
C GLN A 80 -1.14 -1.68 -9.81
N VAL A 81 -0.25 -0.91 -10.44
CA VAL A 81 0.35 -1.24 -11.74
C VAL A 81 1.10 -2.57 -11.66
N LEU A 82 1.96 -2.75 -10.66
CA LEU A 82 2.74 -3.98 -10.46
C LEU A 82 1.82 -5.18 -10.20
N ASN A 83 0.78 -5.02 -9.39
CA ASN A 83 -0.20 -6.08 -9.14
C ASN A 83 -0.99 -6.46 -10.40
N ARG A 84 -1.45 -5.47 -11.19
CA ARG A 84 -2.17 -5.73 -12.45
C ARG A 84 -1.29 -6.47 -13.45
N PHE A 85 -0.02 -6.08 -13.55
CA PHE A 85 0.94 -6.77 -14.41
C PHE A 85 1.14 -8.23 -13.96
N ALA A 86 1.49 -8.46 -12.69
CA ALA A 86 1.73 -9.80 -12.16
C ALA A 86 0.50 -10.72 -12.31
N ASN A 87 -0.70 -10.21 -12.06
CA ASN A 87 -1.93 -10.98 -12.22
C ASN A 87 -2.21 -11.35 -13.67
N SER A 88 -1.91 -10.45 -14.61
CA SER A 88 -2.09 -10.69 -16.04
C SER A 88 -1.09 -11.74 -16.55
N GLU A 89 0.17 -11.65 -16.13
CA GLU A 89 1.21 -12.62 -16.50
C GLU A 89 0.95 -14.02 -15.93
N LYS A 90 0.51 -14.12 -14.66
CA LYS A 90 0.09 -15.40 -14.07
C LYS A 90 -1.00 -16.08 -14.90
N LYS A 91 -2.05 -15.32 -15.29
CA LYS A 91 -3.13 -15.84 -16.13
C LYS A 91 -2.63 -16.31 -17.49
N ARG A 92 -1.78 -15.50 -18.15
CA ARG A 92 -1.19 -15.83 -19.46
C ARG A 92 -0.40 -17.14 -19.40
N ILE A 93 0.49 -17.27 -18.43
CA ILE A 93 1.33 -18.47 -18.22
C ILE A 93 0.46 -19.71 -17.99
N LEU A 94 -0.59 -19.59 -17.16
CA LEU A 94 -1.49 -20.71 -16.87
C LEU A 94 -2.25 -21.18 -18.11
N ILE A 95 -2.75 -20.25 -18.94
CA ILE A 95 -3.43 -20.56 -20.19
C ILE A 95 -2.47 -21.24 -21.18
N GLU A 96 -1.25 -20.73 -21.32
CA GLU A 96 -0.23 -21.32 -22.18
C GLU A 96 0.14 -22.75 -21.74
N ALA A 97 0.34 -22.96 -20.43
CA ALA A 97 0.63 -24.27 -19.86
C ALA A 97 -0.52 -25.26 -20.11
N HIS A 98 -1.77 -24.84 -19.88
CA HIS A 98 -2.96 -25.66 -20.14
C HIS A 98 -3.07 -26.04 -21.62
N ASN A 99 -2.90 -25.08 -22.52
CA ASN A 99 -2.95 -25.32 -23.96
C ASN A 99 -1.85 -26.27 -24.43
N LYS A 100 -0.64 -26.17 -23.87
CA LYS A 100 0.47 -27.07 -24.19
C LYS A 100 0.19 -28.50 -23.71
N ALA A 101 -0.34 -28.66 -22.49
CA ALA A 101 -0.76 -29.96 -21.97
C ALA A 101 -1.84 -30.60 -22.87
N MET A 102 -2.89 -29.85 -23.21
CA MET A 102 -3.99 -30.33 -24.06
C MET A 102 -3.53 -30.73 -25.47
N LYS A 103 -2.61 -29.98 -26.08
CA LYS A 103 -2.01 -30.35 -27.37
C LYS A 103 -1.19 -31.64 -27.26
N SER A 104 -0.45 -31.82 -26.18
CA SER A 104 0.34 -33.04 -25.95
C SER A 104 -0.54 -34.29 -25.76
N GLU A 105 -1.71 -34.16 -25.12
CA GLU A 105 -2.66 -35.26 -24.95
C GLU A 105 -3.40 -35.61 -26.24
N LYS A 106 -3.84 -34.60 -27.00
CA LYS A 106 -4.45 -34.81 -28.32
C LYS A 106 -3.49 -35.49 -29.30
N GLY A 107 -2.21 -35.08 -29.31
CA GLY A 107 -1.16 -35.72 -30.12
C GLY A 107 -0.92 -37.18 -29.75
N LYS A 108 -0.91 -37.52 -28.45
CA LYS A 108 -0.78 -38.91 -27.97
C LYS A 108 -2.00 -39.76 -28.34
N SER A 109 -3.21 -39.21 -28.22
CA SER A 109 -4.46 -39.92 -28.55
C SER A 109 -4.60 -40.19 -30.06
N ALA A 110 -4.22 -39.23 -30.91
CA ALA A 110 -4.21 -39.40 -32.36
C ALA A 110 -3.18 -40.47 -32.80
N ASN A 111 -1.98 -40.47 -32.22
CA ASN A 111 -0.93 -41.42 -32.57
C ASN A 111 -1.25 -42.85 -32.10
N LYS A 112 -2.00 -43.02 -31.00
CA LYS A 112 -2.48 -44.34 -30.53
C LYS A 112 -3.53 -44.95 -31.46
N ARG A 113 -4.42 -44.13 -32.04
CA ARG A 113 -5.45 -44.59 -32.98
C ARG A 113 -4.87 -45.05 -34.31
N HIS A 114 -3.78 -44.44 -34.77
CA HIS A 114 -3.14 -44.79 -36.05
C HIS A 114 -2.30 -46.09 -35.98
N ARG A 115 -1.87 -46.54 -34.79
CA ARG A 115 -1.13 -47.79 -34.60
C ARG A 115 -2.02 -49.00 -34.30
N ALA A 116 -3.32 -48.79 -34.07
CA ALA A 116 -4.28 -49.83 -33.72
C ALA A 116 -5.22 -50.20 -34.90
N ALA A 117 -5.02 -49.61 -36.07
CA ALA A 117 -5.65 -49.95 -37.34
C ALA A 117 -4.57 -50.49 -38.29
#